data_AF-A0A1V5K5L6-F1
#
_entry.id   AF-A0A1V5K5L6-F1
#
_cell.length_a   1.000
_cell.length_b   1.000
_cell.length_c   1.000
_cell.angle_alpha   90.00
_cell.angle_beta   90.00
_cell.angle_gamma   90.00
#
_symmetry.space_group_name_H-M   'P 1'
#
loop_
_entity.id
_entity.type
_entity.pdbx_description
1 polymer ?
#
loop_
_entity_poly.entity_id
_entity_poly.type
_entity_poly.pdbx_seq_one_letter_code
_entity_poly.pdbx_strand_id
1 'polypeptide(L)'
;MAQIIPARVIYDSEELTDILTTAVEGGIGYWSVITDYTRAEDLGWTSVCLTPDEEGKGDFLPKWVLLDDIQQAIDKIVSERETINVRKDIVEAVCSGDPGNIDSEGADVIVQLAMFGKLVYG
;
A
#
# COMPACT_ATOMS: atom_id res chain seq x y z
N MET A 1 -20.57 -6.04 19.14
CA MET A 1 -21.20 -6.53 17.90
C MET A 1 -20.09 -7.11 17.05
N ALA A 2 -20.25 -8.30 16.48
CA ALA A 2 -19.24 -8.85 15.58
C ALA A 2 -19.29 -8.06 14.27
N GLN A 3 -18.21 -7.37 13.92
CA GLN A 3 -18.09 -6.69 12.63
C GLN A 3 -18.04 -7.76 11.53
N ILE A 4 -18.93 -7.65 10.55
CA ILE A 4 -18.89 -8.53 9.38
C ILE A 4 -17.69 -8.09 8.55
N ILE A 5 -16.62 -8.88 8.57
CA ILE A 5 -15.43 -8.62 7.76
C ILE A 5 -15.73 -9.11 6.34
N PRO A 6 -15.59 -8.25 5.31
CA PRO A 6 -15.89 -8.63 3.94
C PRO A 6 -14.86 -9.64 3.41
N ALA A 7 -15.28 -10.50 2.47
CA ALA A 7 -14.38 -11.45 1.80
C ALA A 7 -13.40 -10.76 0.83
N ARG A 8 -13.74 -9.54 0.40
CA ARG A 8 -12.93 -8.66 -0.45
C ARG A 8 -13.36 -7.21 -0.25
N VAL A 9 -12.41 -6.29 -0.33
CA VAL A 9 -12.65 -4.85 -0.40
C VAL A 9 -12.19 -4.39 -1.78
N ILE A 10 -13.04 -3.69 -2.52
CA ILE A 10 -12.72 -3.17 -3.85
C ILE A 10 -12.82 -1.66 -3.73
N TYR A 11 -11.71 -0.99 -4.00
CA TYR A 11 -11.66 0.46 -4.11
C TYR A 11 -11.70 0.88 -5.58
N ASP A 12 -12.26 2.05 -5.85
CA ASP A 12 -12.17 2.65 -7.18
C ASP A 12 -10.80 3.30 -7.43
N SER A 13 -10.61 3.84 -8.63
CA SER A 13 -9.33 4.44 -9.01
C SER A 13 -8.96 5.67 -8.19
N GLU A 14 -9.94 6.48 -7.78
CA GLU A 14 -9.68 7.69 -6.98
C GLU A 14 -9.21 7.28 -5.58
N GLU A 15 -9.92 6.34 -4.95
CA GLU A 15 -9.57 5.79 -3.65
C GLU A 15 -8.18 5.12 -3.63
N LEU A 16 -7.85 4.34 -4.67
CA LEU A 16 -6.51 3.74 -4.81
C LEU A 16 -5.42 4.80 -5.03
N THR A 17 -5.74 5.85 -5.78
CA THR A 17 -4.84 6.99 -5.97
C THR A 17 -4.59 7.75 -4.68
N ASP A 18 -5.61 7.92 -3.83
CA ASP A 18 -5.45 8.56 -2.52
C ASP A 18 -4.54 7.75 -1.59
N ILE A 19 -4.68 6.42 -1.58
CA ILE A 19 -3.80 5.53 -0.82
C ILE A 19 -2.35 5.66 -1.33
N LEU A 20 -2.14 5.60 -2.64
CA LEU A 20 -0.80 5.72 -3.23
C LEU A 20 -0.20 7.10 -2.95
N THR A 21 -0.99 8.16 -3.05
CA THR A 21 -0.59 9.54 -2.73
C THR A 21 -0.15 9.65 -1.28
N THR A 22 -0.96 9.12 -0.36
CA THR A 22 -0.68 9.12 1.08
C THR A 22 0.63 8.39 1.40
N ALA A 23 0.87 7.25 0.75
CA ALA A 23 2.12 6.50 0.91
C ALA A 23 3.33 7.27 0.36
N VAL A 24 3.20 7.84 -0.84
CA VAL A 24 4.29 8.58 -1.50
C VAL A 24 4.66 9.85 -0.71
N GLU A 25 3.68 10.58 -0.22
CA GLU A 25 3.91 11.87 0.45
C GLU A 25 4.26 11.72 1.93
N GLY A 26 3.90 10.61 2.57
CA GLY A 26 4.05 10.46 4.03
C GLY A 26 4.69 9.15 4.51
N GLY A 27 4.69 8.08 3.71
CA GLY A 27 4.94 6.73 4.20
C GLY A 27 6.22 6.06 3.72
N ILE A 28 6.66 6.28 2.47
CA ILE A 28 7.65 5.38 1.83
C ILE A 28 9.05 5.96 1.64
N GLY A 29 9.22 7.26 1.86
CA GLY A 29 10.48 7.98 1.57
C GLY A 29 11.65 7.59 2.48
N TYR A 30 11.42 6.85 3.57
CA TYR A 30 12.48 6.40 4.48
C TYR A 30 13.13 5.08 4.05
N TRP A 31 12.53 4.33 3.14
CA TRP A 31 13.04 3.04 2.64
C TRP A 31 13.06 2.93 1.12
N SER A 32 12.59 3.95 0.41
CA SER A 32 12.59 3.97 -1.05
C SER A 32 12.85 5.36 -1.61
N VAL A 33 13.29 5.37 -2.86
CA VAL A 33 13.43 6.56 -3.69
C VAL A 33 12.52 6.40 -4.89
N ILE A 34 11.67 7.41 -5.14
CA ILE A 34 10.88 7.49 -6.38
C ILE A 34 11.81 7.97 -7.50
N THR A 35 11.96 7.14 -8.52
CA THR A 35 12.85 7.43 -9.67
C THR A 35 12.09 7.84 -10.92
N ASP A 36 10.83 7.44 -11.04
CA ASP A 36 9.93 7.79 -12.14
C ASP A 36 8.48 7.67 -11.67
N TYR A 37 7.54 8.34 -12.34
CA TYR A 37 6.12 8.31 -11.93
C TYR A 37 5.14 8.78 -13.03
N THR A 38 3.88 8.42 -12.86
CA THR A 38 2.74 9.00 -13.59
C THR A 38 1.71 9.56 -12.61
N ARG A 39 1.10 10.68 -12.98
CA ARG A 39 0.03 11.33 -12.23
C ARG A 39 -1.19 11.59 -13.12
N ALA A 40 -2.36 11.61 -12.50
CA ALA A 40 -3.60 12.09 -13.10
C ALA A 40 -3.60 13.63 -13.23
N GLU A 41 -4.59 14.19 -13.95
CA GLU A 41 -4.67 15.64 -14.23
C GLU A 41 -4.84 16.49 -12.96
N ASP A 42 -5.42 15.91 -11.92
CA ASP A 42 -5.62 16.51 -10.59
C ASP A 42 -4.41 16.34 -9.66
N LEU A 43 -3.28 15.87 -10.19
CA LEU A 43 -2.01 15.59 -9.49
C LEU A 43 -1.99 14.33 -8.63
N GLY A 44 -3.06 13.51 -8.65
CA GLY A 44 -3.08 12.22 -7.97
C GLY A 44 -2.06 11.23 -8.54
N TRP A 45 -1.39 10.46 -7.68
CA TRP A 45 -0.41 9.46 -8.12
C TRP A 45 -1.10 8.21 -8.68
N THR A 46 -0.76 7.80 -9.90
CA THR A 46 -1.36 6.62 -10.57
C THR A 46 -0.36 5.47 -10.73
N SER A 47 0.93 5.79 -10.79
CA SER A 47 2.01 4.81 -10.74
C SER A 47 3.33 5.45 -10.30
N VAL A 48 4.16 4.67 -9.62
CA VAL A 48 5.49 5.10 -9.17
C VAL A 48 6.53 4.00 -9.41
N CYS A 49 7.71 4.37 -9.88
CA CYS A 49 8.86 3.50 -9.94
C CYS A 49 9.70 3.69 -8.67
N LEU A 50 9.68 2.69 -7.80
CA LEU A 50 10.36 2.71 -6.51
C LEU A 50 11.67 1.93 -6.61
N THR A 51 12.76 2.59 -6.22
CA THR A 51 14.03 1.95 -5.92
C THR A 51 14.14 1.82 -4.42
N PRO A 52 14.19 0.61 -3.85
CA PRO A 52 14.36 0.45 -2.41
C PRO A 52 15.77 0.88 -2.01
N ASP A 53 15.89 1.52 -0.85
CA ASP A 53 17.17 1.99 -0.34
C ASP A 53 18.05 0.81 0.08
N GLU A 54 19.34 0.91 -0.26
CA GLU A 54 20.32 -0.18 -0.24
C GLU A 54 20.83 -0.52 1.18
N GLU A 55 20.25 0.03 2.25
CA GLU A 55 20.60 -0.28 3.66
C GLU A 55 20.18 -1.71 4.09
N GLY A 56 20.60 -2.72 3.32
CA GLY A 56 20.86 -4.07 3.80
C GLY A 56 19.69 -5.05 3.83
N LYS A 57 18.52 -4.73 3.26
CA LYS A 57 17.33 -5.61 3.33
C LYS A 57 17.02 -6.45 2.07
N GLY A 58 17.92 -6.52 1.09
CA GLY A 58 17.89 -7.51 0.00
C GLY A 58 18.26 -6.93 -1.38
N ASP A 59 18.45 -7.82 -2.36
CA ASP A 59 18.72 -7.46 -3.77
C ASP A 59 17.43 -7.06 -4.50
N PHE A 60 16.67 -6.11 -3.95
CA PHE A 60 15.44 -5.66 -4.59
C PHE A 60 15.77 -4.68 -5.72
N LEU A 61 15.30 -5.00 -6.93
CA LEU A 61 15.45 -4.13 -8.09
C LEU A 61 14.36 -3.04 -8.11
N PRO A 62 14.60 -1.91 -8.80
CA PRO A 62 13.57 -0.93 -9.06
C PRO A 62 12.32 -1.57 -9.65
N LYS A 63 11.15 -1.18 -9.15
CA LYS A 63 9.86 -1.76 -9.55
C LYS A 63 8.80 -0.68 -9.71
N TRP A 64 8.01 -0.80 -10.77
CA TRP A 64 6.77 -0.05 -10.92
C TRP A 64 5.68 -0.62 -10.00
N VAL A 65 5.07 0.26 -9.23
CA VAL A 65 3.86 0.02 -8.46
C VAL A 65 2.72 0.78 -9.12
N LEU A 66 1.69 0.05 -9.55
CA LEU A 66 0.48 0.56 -10.19
C LEU A 66 -0.72 0.45 -9.23
N LEU A 67 -1.83 1.13 -9.54
CA LEU A 67 -3.07 1.01 -8.74
C LEU A 67 -3.57 -0.45 -8.60
N ASP A 68 -3.41 -1.27 -9.65
CA ASP A 68 -3.74 -2.70 -9.59
C ASP A 68 -2.87 -3.48 -8.59
N ASP A 69 -1.62 -3.07 -8.36
CA ASP A 69 -0.76 -3.68 -7.35
C ASP A 69 -1.20 -3.27 -5.94
N ILE A 70 -1.68 -2.03 -5.77
CA ILE A 70 -2.27 -1.54 -4.52
C ILE A 70 -3.53 -2.35 -4.18
N GLN A 71 -4.43 -2.55 -5.15
CA GLN A 71 -5.62 -3.36 -4.96
C GLN A 71 -5.27 -4.82 -4.62
N GLN A 72 -4.26 -5.41 -5.26
CA GLN A 72 -3.78 -6.77 -4.93
C GLN A 72 -3.20 -6.86 -3.51
N ALA A 73 -2.49 -5.83 -3.04
CA ALA A 73 -1.99 -5.76 -1.68
C ALA A 73 -3.13 -5.67 -0.65
N ILE A 74 -4.18 -4.88 -0.93
CA ILE A 74 -5.40 -4.83 -0.12
C ILE A 74 -6.09 -6.19 -0.08
N ASP A 75 -6.26 -6.83 -1.23
CA ASP A 75 -6.84 -8.17 -1.33
C ASP A 75 -6.05 -9.19 -0.49
N LYS A 76 -4.72 -9.07 -0.47
CA LYS A 76 -3.83 -9.88 0.36
C LYS A 76 -4.06 -9.62 1.86
N ILE A 77 -4.14 -8.36 2.29
CA ILE A 77 -4.43 -8.01 3.69
C ILE A 77 -5.77 -8.62 4.12
N VAL A 78 -6.83 -8.45 3.32
CA VAL A 78 -8.17 -8.94 3.66
C VAL A 78 -8.21 -10.47 3.72
N SER A 79 -7.60 -11.16 2.74
CA SER A 79 -7.63 -12.62 2.63
C SER A 79 -6.68 -13.33 3.60
N GLU A 80 -5.51 -12.76 3.88
CA GLU A 80 -4.48 -13.33 4.74
C GLU A 80 -4.38 -12.67 6.12
N ARG A 81 -5.38 -11.87 6.54
CA ARG A 81 -5.40 -11.08 7.79
C ARG A 81 -5.00 -11.82 9.07
N GLU A 82 -5.24 -13.13 9.14
CA GLU A 82 -4.91 -13.96 10.30
C GLU A 82 -3.44 -14.41 10.31
N THR A 83 -2.76 -14.36 9.17
CA THR A 83 -1.41 -14.89 8.96
C THR A 83 -0.40 -13.82 8.55
N ILE A 84 -0.87 -12.70 8.01
CA ILE A 84 -0.01 -11.60 7.59
C ILE A 84 0.53 -10.87 8.83
N ASN A 85 1.84 -10.59 8.84
CA ASN A 85 2.49 -9.88 9.94
C ASN A 85 2.32 -8.36 9.80
N VAL A 86 1.08 -7.90 9.95
CA VAL A 86 0.69 -6.47 9.90
C VAL A 86 -0.02 -6.11 11.21
N ARG A 87 0.12 -4.86 11.66
CA ARG A 87 -0.57 -4.42 12.88
C ARG A 87 -2.09 -4.50 12.69
N LYS A 88 -2.80 -4.85 13.77
CA LYS A 88 -4.25 -5.10 13.74
C LYS A 88 -5.05 -3.88 13.32
N ASP A 89 -4.62 -2.69 13.71
CA ASP A 89 -5.29 -1.43 13.35
C ASP A 89 -5.25 -1.15 11.85
N ILE A 90 -4.15 -1.50 11.16
CA ILE A 90 -4.06 -1.39 9.69
C ILE A 90 -5.01 -2.41 9.02
N VAL A 91 -5.04 -3.64 9.55
CA VAL A 91 -5.98 -4.67 9.07
C VAL A 91 -7.43 -4.19 9.25
N GLU A 92 -7.75 -3.61 10.41
CA GLU A 92 -9.09 -3.06 10.71
C GLU A 92 -9.45 -1.89 9.79
N ALA A 93 -8.53 -0.95 9.56
CA ALA A 93 -8.72 0.16 8.63
C ALA A 93 -9.03 -0.34 7.22
N VAL A 94 -8.24 -1.28 6.69
CA VAL A 94 -8.48 -1.86 5.36
C VAL A 94 -9.79 -2.66 5.32
N CYS A 95 -10.06 -3.47 6.33
CA CYS A 95 -11.29 -4.29 6.38
C CYS A 95 -12.56 -3.48 6.65
N SER A 96 -12.43 -2.23 7.10
CA SER A 96 -13.58 -1.32 7.27
C SER A 96 -14.24 -0.97 5.93
N GLY A 97 -13.48 -1.08 4.83
CA GLY A 97 -13.93 -0.69 3.49
C GLY A 97 -14.04 0.82 3.30
N ASP A 98 -13.45 1.61 4.20
CA ASP A 98 -13.37 3.07 4.11
C ASP A 98 -11.88 3.47 4.03
N PRO A 99 -11.38 3.85 2.84
CA PRO A 99 -9.98 4.17 2.64
C PRO A 99 -9.56 5.44 3.39
N GLY A 100 -10.51 6.30 3.80
CA GLY A 100 -10.24 7.47 4.63
C GLY A 100 -9.72 7.14 6.03
N ASN A 101 -9.83 5.88 6.47
CA ASN A 101 -9.25 5.41 7.73
C ASN A 101 -7.81 4.86 7.56
N ILE A 102 -7.29 4.82 6.33
CA ILE A 102 -5.92 4.38 6.05
C ILE A 102 -5.00 5.60 6.14
N ASP A 103 -4.19 5.65 7.19
CA ASP A 103 -3.19 6.69 7.37
C ASP A 103 -1.89 6.38 6.61
N SER A 104 -0.86 7.22 6.78
CA SER A 104 0.45 7.04 6.14
C SER A 104 1.16 5.74 6.52
N GLU A 105 0.93 5.20 7.72
CA GLU A 105 1.53 3.93 8.14
C GLU A 105 0.80 2.76 7.46
N GLY A 106 -0.53 2.81 7.38
CA GLY A 106 -1.32 1.84 6.62
C GLY A 106 -0.99 1.86 5.14
N ALA A 107 -0.85 3.05 4.56
CA ALA A 107 -0.50 3.24 3.15
C ALA A 107 0.92 2.74 2.84
N ASP A 108 1.89 2.97 3.74
CA ASP A 108 3.25 2.40 3.65
C ASP A 108 3.18 0.86 3.57
N VAL A 109 2.48 0.21 4.50
CA VAL A 109 2.34 -1.25 4.51
C VAL A 109 1.74 -1.78 3.22
N ILE A 110 0.70 -1.12 2.70
CA ILE A 110 0.06 -1.53 1.44
C ILE A 110 1.08 -1.45 0.28
N VAL A 111 1.84 -0.36 0.17
CA VAL A 111 2.86 -0.19 -0.88
C VAL A 111 4.00 -1.20 -0.73
N GLN A 112 4.46 -1.50 0.50
CA GLN A 112 5.46 -2.53 0.73
C GLN A 112 4.97 -3.92 0.29
N LEU A 113 3.72 -4.26 0.58
CA LEU A 113 3.11 -5.51 0.12
C LEU A 113 2.98 -5.53 -1.41
N ALA A 114 2.61 -4.42 -2.03
CA ALA A 114 2.57 -4.29 -3.49
C ALA A 114 3.97 -4.46 -4.12
N MET A 115 5.01 -3.92 -3.46
CA MET A 115 6.38 -3.96 -3.96
C MET A 115 7.05 -5.32 -3.74
N PHE A 116 7.02 -5.83 -2.51
CA PHE A 116 7.81 -6.99 -2.07
C PHE A 116 6.97 -8.26 -1.85
N GLY A 117 5.64 -8.16 -1.83
CA GLY A 117 4.74 -9.26 -1.45
C GLY A 117 4.75 -9.59 0.05
N LYS A 118 5.51 -8.84 0.86
CA LYS A 118 5.65 -9.00 2.31
C LYS A 118 6.10 -7.68 2.94
N LEU A 119 5.92 -7.54 4.25
CA LEU A 119 6.47 -6.41 5.00
C LEU A 119 7.99 -6.59 5.18
N VAL A 120 8.77 -5.55 4.86
CA VAL A 120 10.25 -5.56 4.93
C VAL A 120 10.76 -4.48 5.88
N TYR A 121 10.10 -3.33 5.89
CA TYR A 121 10.39 -2.13 6.68
C TYR A 121 9.20 -1.84 7.60
N GLY A 122 9.49 -1.25 8.76
CA GLY A 122 8.55 -1.11 9.88
C GLY A 122 9.17 -1.44 11.22
#